data_AF-A0A7T5R7P7-F1
#
_entry.id   AF-A0A7T5R7P7-F1
#
_cell.length_a   1.000
_cell.length_b   1.000
_cell.length_c   1.000
_cell.angle_alpha   90.00
_cell.angle_beta   90.00
_cell.angle_gamma   90.00
#
_symmetry.space_group_name_H-M   'P 1'
#
loop_
_entity.id
_entity.type
_entity.pdbx_description
1 polymer ?
#
loop_
_entity_poly.entity_id
_entity_poly.type
_entity_poly.pdbx_seq_one_letter_code
_entity_poly.pdbx_strand_id
1 'polypeptide(L)'
;MARDIFGNLIKRDPWTGKKIPKKRIKKEVIAENRRKGQAAEDAYKMRAQLEGYEVERTGRGHDFRVRKRNLLTGRVTYSGVREIKSGNAKLSKLQQKTKKKKSNYKVVREEPMFW
;
A
#
# COMPACT_ATOMS: atom_id res chain seq x y z
N MET A 1 0.42 -10.24 18.76
CA MET A 1 -0.20 -9.26 19.71
C MET A 1 -1.37 -9.92 20.41
N ALA A 2 -1.50 -9.74 21.73
CA ALA A 2 -2.62 -10.29 22.49
C ALA A 2 -3.91 -9.49 22.23
N ARG A 3 -5.05 -10.17 22.25
CA ARG A 3 -6.38 -9.57 22.15
C ARG A 3 -7.20 -9.94 23.39
N ASP A 4 -8.08 -9.05 23.84
CA ASP A 4 -9.07 -9.41 24.86
C ASP A 4 -10.18 -10.30 24.28
N ILE A 5 -11.06 -10.77 25.16
CA ILE A 5 -12.26 -11.54 24.82
C ILE A 5 -13.22 -10.81 23.86
N PHE A 6 -13.08 -9.49 23.71
CA PHE A 6 -13.85 -8.66 22.78
C PHE A 6 -13.06 -8.33 21.50
N GLY A 7 -11.88 -8.94 21.31
CA GLY A 7 -11.02 -8.74 20.13
C GLY A 7 -10.18 -7.47 20.14
N ASN A 8 -10.20 -6.66 21.20
CA ASN A 8 -9.40 -5.44 21.29
C ASN A 8 -7.93 -5.78 21.51
N LEU A 9 -7.04 -5.04 20.86
CA LEU A 9 -5.61 -5.14 21.08
C LEU A 9 -5.23 -4.74 22.51
N ILE A 10 -4.56 -5.66 23.22
CA ILE A 10 -3.94 -5.40 24.50
C ILE A 10 -2.42 -5.41 24.31
N LYS A 11 -1.77 -4.35 24.77
CA LYS A 11 -0.32 -4.27 24.89
C LYS A 11 0.02 -3.86 26.32
N ARG A 12 0.99 -4.55 26.92
CA ARG A 12 1.57 -4.18 28.20
C ARG A 12 2.96 -3.61 27.95
N ASP A 13 3.34 -2.66 28.77
CA ASP A 13 4.69 -2.11 28.77
C ASP A 13 5.67 -3.20 29.26
N PRO A 14 6.74 -3.50 28.52
CA PRO A 14 7.65 -4.59 28.86
C PRO A 14 8.49 -4.31 30.10
N TRP A 15 8.64 -3.04 30.50
CA TRP A 15 9.45 -2.62 31.64
C TRP A 15 8.61 -2.45 32.91
N THR A 16 7.43 -1.87 32.78
CA THR A 16 6.57 -1.55 33.93
C THR A 16 5.41 -2.53 34.12
N GLY A 17 5.15 -3.42 33.16
CA GLY A 17 4.01 -4.35 33.16
C GLY A 17 2.64 -3.68 33.02
N LYS A 18 2.59 -2.34 33.02
CA LYS A 18 1.34 -1.56 32.99
C LYS A 18 0.65 -1.68 31.64
N LYS A 19 -0.68 -1.63 31.65
CA LYS A 19 -1.49 -1.64 30.43
C LYS A 19 -1.29 -0.35 29.65
N ILE A 20 -0.91 -0.47 28.39
CA ILE A 20 -0.76 0.70 27.50
C ILE A 20 -2.15 1.22 27.13
N PRO A 21 -2.38 2.55 27.14
CA PRO A 21 -3.65 3.14 26.74
C PRO A 21 -4.07 2.76 25.31
N LYS A 22 -5.36 2.43 25.11
CA LYS A 22 -5.92 2.04 23.80
C LYS A 22 -5.60 3.05 22.68
N LYS A 23 -5.64 4.36 23.00
CA LYS A 23 -5.31 5.44 22.04
C LYS A 23 -3.88 5.33 21.50
N ARG A 24 -2.91 4.99 22.37
CA ARG A 24 -1.51 4.82 22.00
C ARG A 24 -1.30 3.58 21.14
N ILE A 25 -1.89 2.45 21.53
CA ILE A 25 -1.88 1.21 20.73
C ILE A 25 -2.44 1.47 19.32
N LYS A 26 -3.58 2.16 19.23
CA LYS A 26 -4.20 2.51 17.93
C LYS A 26 -3.27 3.38 17.08
N LYS A 27 -2.59 4.37 17.68
CA LYS A 27 -1.64 5.24 16.98
C LYS A 27 -0.44 4.43 16.43
N GLU A 28 0.09 3.51 17.24
CA GLU A 28 1.18 2.60 16.84
C GLU A 28 0.76 1.72 15.66
N VAL A 29 -0.39 1.07 15.73
CA VAL A 29 -0.91 0.22 14.64
C VAL A 29 -1.15 1.02 13.36
N ILE A 30 -1.68 2.24 13.46
CA ILE A 30 -1.87 3.12 12.29
C ILE A 30 -0.52 3.50 11.69
N ALA A 31 0.47 3.83 12.51
CA ALA A 31 1.81 4.17 12.05
C ALA A 31 2.49 2.98 11.36
N GLU A 32 2.39 1.79 11.96
CA GLU A 32 2.91 0.54 11.39
C GLU A 32 2.24 0.21 10.05
N ASN A 33 0.91 0.28 9.97
CA ASN A 33 0.19 0.06 8.71
C ASN A 33 0.59 1.08 7.63
N ARG A 34 0.86 2.34 8.02
CA ARG A 34 1.34 3.36 7.08
C ARG A 34 2.74 3.04 6.56
N ARG A 35 3.67 2.66 7.45
CA ARG A 35 5.03 2.25 7.07
C ARG A 35 4.99 1.04 6.13
N LYS A 36 4.19 0.03 6.46
CA LYS A 36 4.00 -1.15 5.60
C LYS A 36 3.42 -0.79 4.23
N GLY A 37 2.46 0.13 4.18
CA GLY A 37 1.91 0.64 2.93
C GLY A 37 2.95 1.36 2.09
N GLN A 38 3.75 2.23 2.70
CA GLN A 38 4.84 2.95 2.04
C GLN A 38 5.91 1.99 1.51
N ALA A 39 6.37 1.04 2.32
CA ALA A 39 7.34 0.03 1.89
C ALA A 39 6.83 -0.81 0.71
N ALA A 40 5.53 -1.14 0.70
CA ALA A 40 4.90 -1.84 -0.42
C ALA A 40 4.88 -0.98 -1.71
N GLU A 41 4.55 0.32 -1.59
CA GLU A 41 4.60 1.26 -2.72
C GLU A 41 6.02 1.41 -3.28
N ASP A 42 7.02 1.51 -2.41
CA ASP A 42 8.43 1.67 -2.80
C ASP A 42 8.97 0.41 -3.46
N ALA A 43 8.67 -0.77 -2.89
CA ALA A 43 9.03 -2.06 -3.50
C ALA A 43 8.41 -2.22 -4.89
N TYR A 44 7.13 -1.87 -5.04
CA TYR A 44 6.47 -1.89 -6.35
C TYR A 44 7.16 -0.94 -7.34
N LYS A 45 7.44 0.30 -6.92
CA LYS A 45 8.07 1.31 -7.76
C LYS A 45 9.43 0.83 -8.26
N MET A 46 10.27 0.31 -7.37
CA MET A 46 11.58 -0.24 -7.73
C MET A 46 11.43 -1.38 -8.74
N ARG A 47 10.58 -2.37 -8.46
CA ARG A 47 10.35 -3.50 -9.38
C ARG A 47 9.87 -3.03 -10.75
N ALA A 48 8.87 -2.16 -10.80
CA ALA A 48 8.32 -1.65 -12.05
C ALA A 48 9.36 -0.85 -12.85
N GLN A 49 10.20 -0.05 -12.19
CA GLN A 49 11.30 0.67 -12.83
C GLN A 49 12.33 -0.29 -13.42
N LEU A 50 12.70 -1.36 -12.70
CA LEU A 50 13.60 -2.41 -13.19
C LEU A 50 13.01 -3.18 -14.39
N GLU A 51 11.70 -3.38 -14.43
CA GLU A 51 10.96 -3.96 -15.56
C GLU A 51 10.85 -3.00 -16.79
N GLY A 52 11.41 -1.79 -16.68
CA GLY A 52 11.42 -0.77 -17.72
C GLY A 52 10.13 0.05 -17.82
N TYR A 53 9.34 0.13 -16.74
CA TYR A 53 8.20 1.03 -16.67
C TYR A 53 8.59 2.40 -16.11
N GLU A 54 8.03 3.45 -16.72
CA GLU A 54 7.95 4.77 -16.13
C GLU A 54 6.84 4.77 -15.08
N VAL A 55 7.15 5.18 -13.85
CA VAL A 55 6.22 5.15 -12.71
C VAL A 55 5.98 6.56 -12.20
N GLU A 56 4.74 7.04 -12.29
CA GLU A 56 4.30 8.38 -11.87
C GLU A 56 3.30 8.26 -10.71
N ARG A 57 3.52 8.95 -9.59
CA ARG A 57 2.53 9.03 -8.49
C ARG A 57 1.37 9.94 -8.90
N THR A 58 0.13 9.49 -8.72
CA THR A 58 -1.06 10.26 -9.16
C THR A 58 -1.91 10.81 -8.01
N GLY A 59 -1.76 10.25 -6.81
CA GLY A 59 -2.31 10.79 -5.55
C GLY A 59 -3.83 10.71 -5.36
N ARG A 60 -4.62 10.38 -6.41
CA ARG A 60 -6.09 10.29 -6.31
C ARG A 60 -6.65 9.01 -6.93
N GLY A 61 -7.22 8.17 -6.06
CA GLY A 61 -7.99 6.98 -6.42
C GLY A 61 -7.18 5.83 -6.99
N HIS A 62 -5.87 5.98 -7.09
CA HIS A 62 -4.83 5.00 -7.40
C HIS A 62 -3.48 5.59 -6.95
N ASP A 63 -2.47 4.75 -6.77
CA ASP A 63 -1.16 5.19 -6.27
C ASP A 63 -0.25 5.61 -7.42
N PHE A 64 -0.22 4.80 -8.49
CA PHE A 64 0.68 5.00 -9.62
C PHE A 64 -0.02 4.91 -10.98
N ARG A 65 0.44 5.73 -11.91
CA ARG A 65 0.30 5.50 -13.33
C ARG A 65 1.62 4.93 -13.84
N VAL A 66 1.55 3.81 -14.54
CA VAL A 66 2.70 3.14 -15.12
C VAL A 66 2.63 3.21 -16.64
N ARG A 67 3.74 3.56 -17.29
CA ARG A 67 3.84 3.59 -18.75
C ARG A 67 5.04 2.77 -19.21
N LYS A 68 4.93 2.11 -20.36
CA LYS A 68 6.07 1.49 -21.04
C LYS A 68 6.24 2.15 -22.39
N ARG A 69 7.48 2.48 -22.74
CA ARG A 69 7.82 3.04 -24.05
C ARG A 69 8.57 2.02 -24.89
N ASN A 70 8.34 2.08 -26.18
CA ASN A 70 9.22 1.46 -27.15
C ASN A 70 10.51 2.30 -27.24
N LEU A 71 11.66 1.70 -26.97
CA LEU A 71 12.95 2.41 -26.89
C LEU A 71 13.40 2.97 -28.24
N LEU A 72 12.98 2.37 -29.35
CA LEU A 72 13.35 2.78 -30.70
C LEU A 72 12.52 3.98 -31.19
N THR A 73 11.22 4.02 -30.86
CA THR A 73 10.28 5.03 -31.37
C THR A 73 9.87 6.08 -30.34
N GLY A 74 10.19 5.88 -29.05
CA GLY A 74 9.77 6.72 -27.93
C GLY A 74 8.26 6.68 -27.62
N ARG A 75 7.47 5.94 -28.41
CA ARG A 75 6.00 5.85 -28.27
C ARG A 75 5.62 5.02 -27.06
N VAL A 76 4.58 5.46 -26.36
CA VAL A 76 3.99 4.71 -25.23
C VAL A 76 3.25 3.49 -25.78
N THR A 77 3.73 2.30 -25.47
CA THR A 77 3.11 1.03 -25.86
C THR A 77 2.17 0.48 -24.80
N TYR A 78 2.33 0.93 -23.55
CA TYR A 78 1.47 0.54 -22.44
C TYR A 78 1.20 1.72 -21.52
N SER A 79 -0.05 1.86 -21.06
CA SER A 79 -0.43 2.81 -20.01
C SER A 79 -1.45 2.18 -19.08
N GLY A 80 -1.10 2.07 -17.79
CA GLY A 80 -1.90 1.41 -16.78
C GLY A 80 -2.00 2.21 -15.50
N VAL A 81 -3.05 1.94 -14.74
CA VAL A 81 -3.23 2.47 -13.40
C VAL A 81 -3.03 1.34 -12.39
N ARG A 82 -2.29 1.64 -11.31
CA ARG A 82 -1.88 0.69 -10.29
C ARG A 82 -2.22 1.20 -8.90
N GLU A 83 -2.84 0.31 -8.15
CA GLU A 83 -3.18 0.51 -6.75
C GLU A 83 -2.48 -0.58 -5.95
N ILE A 84 -1.61 -0.18 -5.03
CA ILE A 84 -0.76 -1.06 -4.26
C ILE A 84 -1.39 -1.27 -2.89
N LYS A 85 -1.47 -2.53 -2.48
CA LYS A 85 -2.00 -2.90 -1.17
C LYS A 85 -1.07 -3.90 -0.51
N SER A 86 -0.73 -3.62 0.75
CA SER A 86 0.00 -4.57 1.59
C SER A 86 -0.94 -5.58 2.25
N GLY A 87 -0.64 -6.88 2.13
CA GLY A 87 -1.42 -7.96 2.73
C GLY A 87 -2.91 -7.89 2.37
N ASN A 88 -3.80 -8.05 3.35
CA ASN A 88 -5.27 -8.09 3.16
C ASN A 88 -5.96 -6.71 3.17
N ALA A 89 -5.21 -5.61 2.97
CA ALA A 89 -5.79 -4.27 2.99
C ALA A 89 -6.91 -4.09 1.94
N LYS A 90 -8.09 -3.60 2.35
CA LYS A 90 -9.23 -3.43 1.44
C LYS A 90 -9.11 -2.12 0.65
N LEU A 91 -9.72 -2.07 -0.53
CA LEU A 91 -9.85 -0.83 -1.31
C LEU A 91 -10.80 0.14 -0.59
N SER A 92 -10.43 1.42 -0.59
CA SER A 92 -11.34 2.49 -0.17
C SER A 92 -12.52 2.62 -1.13
N LYS A 93 -13.61 3.26 -0.68
CA LYS A 93 -14.78 3.51 -1.55
C LYS A 93 -14.41 4.28 -2.82
N LEU A 94 -13.47 5.23 -2.74
CA LEU A 94 -12.97 5.97 -3.88
C LEU A 94 -12.23 5.06 -4.86
N GLN A 95 -11.33 4.22 -4.36
CA GLN A 95 -10.56 3.28 -5.18
C GLN A 95 -11.45 2.25 -5.88
N GLN A 96 -12.48 1.75 -5.20
CA GLN A 96 -13.48 0.88 -5.82
C GLN A 96 -14.23 1.58 -6.96
N LYS A 97 -14.65 2.83 -6.76
CA LYS A 97 -15.28 3.65 -7.82
C LYS A 97 -14.31 3.86 -8.99
N THR A 98 -13.06 4.18 -8.73
CA THR A 98 -12.03 4.36 -9.77
C THR A 98 -11.78 3.08 -10.55
N LYS A 99 -11.68 1.93 -9.86
CA LYS A 99 -11.55 0.61 -10.49
C LYS A 99 -12.69 0.32 -11.46
N LYS A 100 -13.93 0.66 -11.08
CA LYS A 100 -15.10 0.50 -11.96
C LYS A 100 -15.05 1.42 -13.19
N LYS A 101 -14.51 2.63 -13.04
CA LYS A 101 -14.44 3.65 -14.11
C LYS A 101 -13.28 3.43 -15.09
N LYS A 102 -12.19 2.81 -14.66
CA LYS A 102 -10.96 2.65 -15.47
C LYS A 102 -10.73 1.18 -15.79
N SER A 103 -10.85 0.83 -17.07
CA SER A 103 -10.61 -0.54 -17.57
C SER A 103 -9.17 -1.01 -17.34
N ASN A 104 -8.20 -0.08 -17.32
CA ASN A 104 -6.77 -0.38 -17.11
C ASN A 104 -6.32 -0.33 -15.64
N TYR A 105 -7.26 -0.41 -14.69
CA TYR A 105 -6.98 -0.40 -13.25
C TYR A 105 -6.60 -1.80 -12.75
N LYS A 106 -5.41 -1.93 -12.15
CA LYS A 106 -4.97 -3.19 -11.51
C LYS A 106 -4.61 -2.95 -10.05
N VAL A 107 -5.15 -3.80 -9.18
CA VAL A 107 -4.72 -3.88 -7.78
C VAL A 107 -3.54 -4.84 -7.70
N VAL A 108 -2.44 -4.39 -7.12
CA VAL A 108 -1.24 -5.19 -6.91
C VAL A 108 -1.08 -5.40 -5.40
N ARG A 109 -0.87 -6.66 -5.02
CA ARG A 109 -0.60 -7.04 -3.64
C ARG A 109 0.90 -7.20 -3.51
N GLU A 110 1.52 -6.35 -2.71
CA GLU A 110 2.94 -6.42 -2.43
C GLU A 110 3.16 -6.72 -0.95
N GLU A 111 4.07 -7.65 -0.70
CA GLU A 111 4.53 -7.98 0.64
C GLU A 111 5.97 -7.48 0.77
N PRO A 112 6.18 -6.28 1.34
CA PRO A 112 7.53 -5.79 1.54
C PRO A 112 8.24 -6.68 2.55
N MET A 113 9.50 -7.03 2.29
CA MET A 113 10.31 -7.83 3.23
C MET A 113 10.58 -7.08 4.55
N PHE A 114 10.62 -5.74 4.52
CA PHE A 114 10.94 -4.90 5.67
C PHE A 114 9.98 -3.70 5.75
N TRP A 115 9.51 -3.31 6.95
CA TRP A 115 8.68 -2.12 7.20
C TRP A 115 8.68 -1.64 8.65
#